data_AF-R0K1P4-F1
#
_entry.id   AF-R0K1P4-F1
#
_cell.length_a   1.000
_cell.length_b   1.000
_cell.length_c   1.000
_cell.angle_alpha   90.00
_cell.angle_beta   90.00
_cell.angle_gamma   90.00
#
_symmetry.space_group_name_H-M   'P 1'
#
loop_
_entity.id
_entity.type
_entity.pdbx_description
1 polymer ?
#
loop_
_entity_poly.entity_id
_entity_poly.type
_entity_poly.pdbx_seq_one_letter_code
_entity_poly.pdbx_strand_id
1 'polypeptide(L)'
;LPVSTLLLMDANEHHPWWDPLCSTTSQGAQELVDWIGNQNLSLLNTPGTTTFFRPHLSRETTLDLTIATLDLVDKVKDWQTIIETGSDHYGILFSL
;
A
#
# COMPACT_ATOMS: atom_id res chain seq x y z
N LEU A 1 8.74 -4.20 -14.96
CA LEU A 1 7.31 -4.56 -15.23
C LEU A 1 6.95 -4.18 -16.67
N PRO A 2 5.90 -4.75 -17.27
CA PRO A 2 5.33 -4.21 -18.52
C PRO A 2 4.92 -2.74 -18.37
N VAL A 3 4.81 -2.02 -19.49
CA VAL A 3 4.24 -0.66 -19.49
C VAL A 3 2.79 -0.70 -19.00
N SER A 4 2.34 0.39 -18.37
CA SER A 4 0.98 0.50 -17.86
C SER A 4 0.58 -0.64 -16.90
N THR A 5 1.37 -0.83 -15.84
CA THR A 5 1.09 -1.86 -14.82
C THR A 5 0.62 -1.23 -13.52
N LEU A 6 -0.46 -1.76 -12.95
CA LEU A 6 -0.85 -1.59 -11.55
C LEU A 6 -0.60 -2.91 -10.81
N LEU A 7 0.03 -2.82 -9.64
CA LEU A 7 0.19 -3.91 -8.70
C LEU A 7 -0.60 -3.57 -7.44
N LEU A 8 -1.54 -4.45 -7.10
CA LEU A 8 -2.31 -4.43 -5.86
C LEU A 8 -1.88 -5.67 -5.08
N MET A 9 -1.28 -5.48 -3.91
CA MET A 9 -0.74 -6.58 -3.13
C MET A 9 -0.98 -6.39 -1.64
N ASP A 10 -1.30 -7.49 -0.96
CA ASP A 10 -1.03 -7.61 0.46
C ASP A 10 0.47 -7.91 0.60
N ALA A 11 1.25 -6.90 0.97
CA ALA A 11 2.68 -7.06 1.17
C ALA A 11 2.97 -7.81 2.47
N ASN A 12 2.09 -7.72 3.47
CA ASN A 12 2.30 -8.20 4.83
C ASN A 12 3.63 -7.70 5.46
N GLU A 13 4.10 -6.53 5.01
CA GLU A 13 5.36 -5.91 5.40
C GLU A 13 5.06 -4.55 6.05
N HIS A 14 5.84 -4.20 7.08
CA HIS A 14 5.73 -2.93 7.77
C HIS A 14 6.88 -1.99 7.39
N HIS A 15 6.59 -0.76 6.98
CA HIS A 15 7.58 0.27 6.70
C HIS A 15 7.06 1.68 7.00
N PRO A 16 7.90 2.59 7.54
CA PRO A 16 7.54 4.00 7.75
C PRO A 16 7.10 4.77 6.50
N TRP A 17 7.36 4.25 5.30
CA TRP A 17 7.02 4.92 4.04
C TRP A 17 5.51 4.89 3.77
N TRP A 18 4.85 3.74 4.00
CA TRP A 18 3.40 3.62 3.89
C TRP A 18 2.68 3.73 5.23
N ASP A 19 3.35 3.44 6.34
CA ASP A 19 2.81 3.55 7.69
C ASP A 19 3.75 4.37 8.60
N PRO A 20 3.65 5.71 8.60
CA PRO A 20 4.57 6.59 9.35
C PRO A 20 4.55 6.39 10.87
N LEU A 21 3.50 5.77 11.41
CA LEU A 21 3.37 5.46 12.84
C LEU A 21 3.95 4.08 13.17
N CYS A 22 4.51 3.36 12.20
CA CYS A 22 5.15 2.10 12.44
C CYS A 22 6.51 2.30 13.12
N SER A 23 6.72 1.62 14.26
CA SER A 23 7.96 1.67 15.03
C SER A 23 9.03 0.71 14.52
N THR A 24 8.70 -0.20 13.60
CA THR A 24 9.57 -1.27 13.15
C THR A 24 9.45 -1.48 11.65
N THR A 25 10.58 -1.53 10.96
CA THR A 25 10.63 -1.97 9.57
C THR A 25 10.78 -3.48 9.52
N SER A 26 9.88 -4.16 8.81
CA SER A 26 9.98 -5.60 8.58
C SER A 26 11.16 -5.94 7.64
N GLN A 27 11.64 -7.18 7.66
CA GLN A 27 12.84 -7.57 6.92
C GLN A 27 12.69 -7.41 5.40
N GLY A 28 11.56 -7.81 4.82
CA GLY A 28 11.32 -7.72 3.37
C GLY A 28 10.90 -6.31 2.91
N ALA A 29 10.46 -5.47 3.84
CA ALA A 29 10.00 -4.12 3.54
C ALA A 29 11.05 -3.25 2.85
N GLN A 30 12.32 -3.28 3.31
CA GLN A 30 13.38 -2.48 2.70
C GLN A 30 13.70 -2.96 1.28
N GLU A 31 13.72 -4.28 1.05
CA GLU A 31 13.93 -4.85 -0.28
C GLU A 31 12.81 -4.42 -1.25
N LEU A 32 11.56 -4.35 -0.76
CA LEU A 32 10.43 -3.84 -1.52
C LEU A 32 10.59 -2.34 -1.84
N VAL A 33 11.03 -1.52 -0.88
CA VAL A 33 11.32 -0.09 -1.11
C VAL A 33 12.38 0.08 -2.19
N ASP A 34 13.48 -0.66 -2.06
CA ASP A 34 14.59 -0.60 -3.01
C ASP A 34 14.13 -1.07 -4.40
N TRP A 35 13.31 -2.12 -4.47
CA TRP A 35 12.75 -2.60 -5.73
C TRP A 35 11.82 -1.55 -6.39
N ILE A 36 10.93 -0.91 -5.63
CA ILE A 36 10.06 0.18 -6.13
C ILE A 36 10.92 1.30 -6.73
N GLY A 37 11.95 1.74 -5.99
CA GLY A 37 12.86 2.80 -6.45
C GLY A 37 13.67 2.40 -7.69
N ASN A 38 14.27 1.20 -7.68
CA ASN A 38 15.10 0.69 -8.77
C ASN A 38 14.30 0.45 -10.06
N GLN A 39 13.02 0.11 -9.94
CA GLN A 39 12.11 -0.07 -11.09
C GLN A 39 11.42 1.23 -11.52
N ASN A 40 11.70 2.36 -10.86
CA ASN A 40 11.08 3.66 -11.10
C ASN A 40 9.54 3.57 -11.05
N LEU A 41 9.02 2.90 -10.02
CA LEU A 41 7.60 2.76 -9.74
C LEU A 41 7.15 3.78 -8.70
N SER A 42 5.85 4.01 -8.62
CA SER A 42 5.25 4.91 -7.63
C SER A 42 4.36 4.13 -6.67
N LEU A 43 4.54 4.36 -5.38
CA LEU A 43 3.60 3.94 -4.34
C LEU A 43 2.46 4.95 -4.27
N LEU A 44 1.23 4.50 -4.51
CA LEU A 44 0.05 5.37 -4.62
C LEU A 44 -0.70 5.55 -3.30
N ASN A 45 -0.43 4.72 -2.29
CA ASN A 45 -1.05 4.85 -0.97
C ASN A 45 -0.77 6.25 -0.40
N THR A 46 -1.79 6.86 0.22
CA THR A 46 -1.55 8.00 1.12
C THR A 46 -0.94 7.47 2.42
N PRO A 47 0.28 7.88 2.82
CA PRO A 47 0.94 7.34 4.00
C PRO A 47 0.08 7.47 5.26
N GLY A 48 -0.02 6.37 6.01
CA GLY A 48 -0.84 6.27 7.23
C GLY A 48 -2.30 5.90 6.99
N THR A 49 -2.74 5.76 5.73
CA THR A 49 -4.07 5.20 5.44
C THR A 49 -4.06 3.71 5.74
N THR A 50 -4.83 3.29 6.73
CA THR A 50 -4.85 1.92 7.24
C THR A 50 -5.60 1.02 6.27
N THR A 51 -5.16 -0.24 6.16
CA THR A 51 -5.78 -1.26 5.31
C THR A 51 -6.10 -2.54 6.08
N PHE A 52 -5.62 -2.66 7.31
CA PHE A 52 -5.74 -3.86 8.12
C PHE A 52 -6.03 -3.50 9.57
N PHE A 53 -6.98 -4.22 10.17
CA PHE A 53 -7.35 -4.05 11.57
C PHE A 53 -7.59 -5.41 12.22
N ARG A 54 -7.28 -5.54 13.52
CA ARG A 54 -7.76 -6.67 14.32
C ARG A 54 -8.13 -6.20 15.73
N PRO A 55 -9.13 -6.82 16.39
CA PRO A 55 -9.61 -6.38 17.70
C PRO A 55 -8.55 -6.27 18.81
N HIS A 56 -7.43 -6.97 18.67
CA HIS A 56 -6.36 -7.02 19.68
C HIS A 56 -5.10 -6.24 19.28
N LEU A 57 -5.09 -5.59 18.12
CA LEU A 57 -4.00 -4.70 17.75
C LEU A 57 -4.16 -3.36 18.45
N SER A 58 -3.05 -2.79 18.91
CA SER A 58 -3.02 -1.45 19.53
C SER A 58 -3.37 -0.34 18.53
N ARG A 59 -3.19 -0.61 17.24
CA ARG A 59 -3.45 0.28 16.11
C ARG A 59 -3.71 -0.55 14.86
N GLU A 60 -4.56 -0.04 13.98
CA GLU A 60 -4.66 -0.51 12.60
C GLU A 60 -3.38 -0.21 11.81
N THR A 61 -3.07 -1.02 10.81
CA THR A 61 -1.82 -0.92 10.04
C THR A 61 -2.09 -0.86 8.55
N THR A 62 -1.06 -0.49 7.78
CA THR A 62 -1.09 -0.52 6.32
C THR A 62 -0.25 -1.70 5.84
N LEU A 63 -0.90 -2.71 5.27
CA LEU A 63 -0.26 -3.91 4.71
C LEU A 63 -0.52 -4.05 3.21
N ASP A 64 -1.63 -3.49 2.73
CA ASP A 64 -2.05 -3.55 1.34
C ASP A 64 -1.52 -2.33 0.58
N LEU A 65 -0.76 -2.57 -0.47
CA LEU A 65 -0.07 -1.54 -1.25
C LEU A 65 -0.59 -1.49 -2.69
N THR A 66 -0.70 -0.27 -3.21
CA THR A 66 -1.00 0.05 -4.60
C THR A 66 0.25 0.67 -5.23
N ILE A 67 0.87 -0.03 -6.18
CA ILE A 67 2.11 0.38 -6.86
C ILE A 67 1.83 0.50 -8.35
N ALA A 68 2.33 1.55 -9.00
CA ALA A 68 2.06 1.83 -10.41
C ALA A 68 3.33 2.14 -11.20
N THR A 69 3.31 1.82 -12.50
CA THR A 69 4.22 2.47 -13.46
C THR A 69 3.86 3.95 -13.60
N LEU A 70 4.86 4.79 -13.86
CA LEU A 70 4.68 6.25 -13.84
C LEU A 70 3.59 6.77 -14.79
N ASP A 71 3.36 6.08 -15.92
CA ASP A 71 2.36 6.46 -16.92
C ASP A 71 0.90 6.27 -16.46
N LEU A 72 0.69 5.61 -15.31
CA LEU A 72 -0.62 5.40 -14.69
C LEU A 72 -0.86 6.23 -13.43
N VAL A 73 0.18 6.85 -12.85
CA VAL A 73 0.06 7.61 -11.57
C VAL A 73 -1.04 8.67 -11.66
N ASP A 74 -1.02 9.47 -12.73
CA ASP A 74 -2.01 10.53 -12.93
C ASP A 74 -3.36 10.04 -13.48
N LYS A 75 -3.50 8.74 -13.76
CA LYS A 75 -4.78 8.14 -14.21
C LYS A 75 -5.56 7.54 -13.05
N VAL A 76 -4.86 7.07 -12.03
CA VAL A 76 -5.51 6.63 -10.79
C VAL A 76 -6.10 7.84 -10.07
N LYS A 77 -7.41 7.82 -9.85
CA LYS A 77 -8.17 8.88 -9.16
C LYS A 77 -8.92 8.35 -7.96
N ASP A 78 -9.13 9.22 -6.99
CA ASP A 78 -9.99 8.97 -5.82
C ASP A 78 -9.61 7.71 -5.03
N TRP A 79 -8.29 7.45 -4.91
CA TRP A 79 -7.76 6.32 -4.15
C TRP A 79 -8.13 6.46 -2.67
N GLN A 80 -8.75 5.42 -2.12
CA GLN A 80 -9.23 5.38 -0.74
C GLN A 80 -9.38 3.94 -0.24
N THR A 81 -9.59 3.80 1.07
CA THR A 81 -9.96 2.54 1.70
C THR A 81 -11.44 2.49 2.08
N ILE A 82 -12.04 1.30 2.02
CA ILE A 82 -13.44 1.05 2.38
C ILE A 82 -13.56 -0.06 3.43
N ILE A 83 -14.36 0.17 4.47
CA ILE A 83 -14.39 -0.69 5.67
C ILE A 83 -15.39 -1.85 5.59
N GLU A 84 -16.42 -1.75 4.74
CA GLU A 84 -17.55 -2.69 4.68
C GLU A 84 -17.27 -3.90 3.77
N THR A 85 -16.17 -4.62 4.03
CA THR A 85 -15.79 -5.82 3.29
C THR A 85 -16.21 -7.13 3.97
N GLY A 86 -16.50 -7.08 5.28
CA GLY A 86 -16.63 -8.27 6.12
C GLY A 86 -15.30 -9.00 6.40
N SER A 87 -14.17 -8.37 6.07
CA SER A 87 -12.80 -8.85 6.28
C SER A 87 -12.11 -8.03 7.38
N ASP A 88 -11.00 -8.55 7.93
CA ASP A 88 -10.04 -7.78 8.73
C ASP A 88 -9.13 -6.89 7.86
N HIS A 89 -9.27 -6.98 6.54
CA HIS A 89 -8.73 -6.02 5.56
C HIS A 89 -9.81 -5.08 5.02
N TYR A 90 -9.48 -3.80 4.96
CA TYR A 90 -10.23 -2.80 4.23
C TYR A 90 -10.02 -2.96 2.72
N GLY A 91 -11.06 -2.74 1.95
CA GLY A 91 -10.97 -2.74 0.49
C GLY A 91 -10.24 -1.51 -0.01
N ILE A 92 -9.53 -1.63 -1.13
CA ILE A 92 -8.93 -0.50 -1.85
C ILE A 92 -9.85 -0.14 -3.01
N LEU A 93 -10.24 1.13 -3.11
CA LEU A 93 -11.10 1.68 -4.15
C LEU A 93 -10.42 2.85 -4.86
N PHE A 94 -10.45 2.85 -6.19
CA PHE A 94 -10.00 3.96 -7.04
C PHE A 94 -10.66 3.85 -8.42
N SER A 95 -10.58 4.92 -9.21
CA SER A 95 -10.93 4.94 -10.64
C SER A 95 -9.67 5.00 -11.50
N LEU A 96 -9.73 4.47 -12.73
CA LEU A 96 -8.64 4.48 -13.71
C LEU A 96 -9.09 5.06 -15.05
#